data_AF-A0A8S3YQG5-F1
#
_entry.id   AF-A0A8S3YQG5-F1
#
_cell.length_a   1.000
_cell.length_b   1.000
_cell.length_c   1.000
_cell.angle_alpha   90.00
_cell.angle_beta   90.00
_cell.angle_gamma   90.00
#
_symmetry.space_group_name_H-M   'P 1'
#
loop_
_entity.id
_entity.type
_entity.pdbx_description
1 polymer ?
#
loop_
_entity_poly.entity_id
_entity_poly.type
_entity_poly.pdbx_seq_one_letter_code
_entity_poly.pdbx_strand_id
1 'polypeptide(L)'
;MTLCSQVCLLMWKNWLIQKRRLAISIFEVILPALFSCLLPLVRDAVTPSFFPNLTYFENETIVTHPSFFPKDGIIGYAPASNATTDVMSHVFLLLMRNMPPSQNLSLKGFTTEKESVTFYEDNVSHIQHIVVFHGVDSKSNLMPKKVSFSILPHLRNKFWYTNLMYPFLDNKMFERRQIYTNRAVLYLQSLVGEALARYWTEKAGRNPDSIGFEVYSKSFVCPPYREDLLANLVQSQLPLYLILSFMLSVVIGTKNIVTEKEKKLKESMKLMGLTSTAYWLSWYLTLLVYLVPVMAMYTMMFSLPVSSGGPVLFNTNGSLFFVILLVYAHALITYCSMISTLVQK
;
A
#
# COMPACT_ATOMS: atom_id res chain seq x y z
N MET A 1 11.54 8.70 -56.09
CA MET A 1 10.66 7.88 -55.22
C MET A 1 10.06 8.78 -54.16
N THR A 2 8.75 8.71 -53.93
CA THR A 2 8.10 9.40 -52.82
C THR A 2 8.45 8.73 -51.49
N LEU A 3 8.43 9.46 -50.37
CA LEU A 3 8.75 8.93 -49.05
C LEU A 3 7.89 7.70 -48.69
N CYS A 4 6.59 7.73 -49.04
CA CYS A 4 5.68 6.60 -48.85
C CYS A 4 6.14 5.33 -49.57
N SER A 5 6.58 5.45 -50.84
CA SER A 5 7.11 4.30 -51.59
C SER A 5 8.37 3.70 -50.97
N GLN A 6 9.25 4.53 -50.40
CA GLN A 6 10.45 4.08 -49.69
C GLN A 6 10.09 3.34 -48.40
N VAL A 7 9.12 3.85 -47.64
CA VAL A 7 8.65 3.23 -46.39
C VAL A 7 8.00 1.87 -46.67
N CYS A 8 7.11 1.76 -47.66
CA CYS A 8 6.48 0.49 -48.01
C CYS A 8 7.51 -0.58 -48.41
N LEU A 9 8.53 -0.20 -49.19
CA LEU A 9 9.59 -1.12 -49.62
C LEU A 9 10.45 -1.59 -48.45
N LEU A 10 10.77 -0.69 -47.52
CA LEU A 10 11.50 -1.04 -46.29
C LEU A 10 10.66 -1.87 -45.32
N MET A 11 9.37 -1.60 -45.19
CA MET A 11 8.46 -2.44 -44.40
C MET A 11 8.39 -3.86 -44.97
N TRP A 12 8.33 -4.00 -46.30
CA TRP A 12 8.38 -5.30 -46.97
C TRP A 12 9.70 -6.04 -46.69
N LYS A 13 10.85 -5.33 -46.76
CA LYS A 13 12.15 -5.87 -46.37
C LYS A 13 12.14 -6.35 -44.91
N ASN A 14 11.66 -5.55 -43.98
CA ASN A 14 11.61 -5.88 -42.56
C ASN A 14 10.72 -7.11 -42.30
N TRP A 15 9.55 -7.17 -42.95
CA TRP A 15 8.67 -8.32 -42.88
C TRP A 15 9.32 -9.60 -43.42
N LEU A 16 10.05 -9.52 -44.54
CA LEU A 16 10.83 -10.65 -45.07
C LEU A 16 11.92 -11.12 -44.11
N ILE A 17 12.62 -10.19 -43.46
CA ILE A 17 13.66 -10.53 -42.46
C ILE A 17 13.03 -11.29 -41.29
N GLN A 18 11.86 -10.85 -40.82
CA GLN A 18 11.14 -11.49 -39.72
C GLN A 18 10.60 -12.87 -40.12
N LYS A 19 10.05 -13.00 -41.33
CA LYS A 19 9.62 -14.27 -41.91
C LYS A 19 10.76 -15.29 -42.07
N ARG A 20 12.02 -14.86 -42.17
CA ARG A 20 13.19 -15.76 -42.19
C ARG A 20 13.63 -16.20 -40.79
N ARG A 21 13.16 -15.53 -39.73
CA ARG A 21 13.43 -15.84 -38.31
C ARG A 21 12.13 -16.21 -37.59
N LEU A 22 11.40 -17.18 -38.13
CA LEU A 22 10.08 -17.60 -37.62
C LEU A 22 10.15 -18.03 -36.15
N ALA A 23 11.14 -18.84 -35.76
CA ALA A 23 11.26 -19.32 -34.39
C ALA A 23 11.32 -18.15 -33.39
N ILE A 24 12.14 -17.14 -33.66
CA ILE A 24 12.29 -15.96 -32.79
C ILE A 24 10.99 -15.15 -32.76
N SER A 25 10.35 -14.95 -33.92
CA SER A 25 9.09 -14.20 -34.02
C SER A 25 7.94 -14.91 -33.30
N ILE A 26 7.92 -16.25 -33.33
CA ILE A 26 6.96 -17.08 -32.60
C ILE A 26 7.19 -16.92 -31.09
N PHE A 27 8.43 -17.03 -30.61
CA PHE A 27 8.75 -16.80 -29.19
C PHE A 27 8.40 -15.38 -28.72
N GLU A 28 8.62 -14.38 -29.57
CA GLU A 28 8.30 -12.97 -29.30
C GLU A 28 6.79 -12.73 -29.10
N VAL A 29 5.93 -13.53 -29.72
CA VAL A 29 4.47 -13.46 -29.56
C VAL A 29 3.98 -14.38 -28.44
N ILE A 30 4.54 -15.59 -28.33
CA ILE A 30 4.16 -16.58 -27.31
C ILE A 30 4.46 -16.06 -25.91
N LEU A 31 5.59 -15.38 -25.68
CA LEU A 31 5.93 -14.94 -24.32
C LEU A 31 4.91 -13.90 -23.80
N PRO A 32 4.62 -12.77 -24.49
CA PRO A 32 3.57 -11.87 -24.08
C PRO A 32 2.19 -12.53 -23.99
N ALA A 33 1.87 -13.47 -24.89
CA ALA A 33 0.62 -14.23 -24.82
C ALA A 33 0.53 -15.06 -23.53
N LEU A 34 1.59 -15.77 -23.15
CA LEU A 34 1.67 -16.55 -21.90
C LEU A 34 1.48 -15.65 -20.67
N PHE A 35 2.12 -14.49 -20.64
CA PHE A 35 1.87 -13.50 -19.60
C PHE A 35 0.40 -13.04 -19.66
N SER A 36 -0.16 -12.65 -20.82
CA SER A 36 -1.56 -12.22 -20.87
C SER A 36 -2.57 -13.24 -20.30
N CYS A 37 -2.27 -14.54 -20.37
CA CYS A 37 -3.09 -15.61 -19.78
C CYS A 37 -2.87 -15.85 -18.28
N LEU A 38 -1.73 -15.49 -17.71
CA LEU A 38 -1.38 -15.85 -16.33
C LEU A 38 -2.25 -15.11 -15.29
N LEU A 39 -2.54 -13.82 -15.49
CA LEU A 39 -3.40 -13.07 -14.54
C LEU A 39 -4.86 -13.56 -14.52
N PRO A 40 -5.50 -13.86 -15.66
CA PRO A 40 -6.79 -14.58 -15.68
C PRO A 40 -6.77 -15.92 -14.93
N LEU A 41 -5.68 -16.71 -15.04
CA LEU A 41 -5.57 -17.97 -14.30
C LEU A 41 -5.49 -17.75 -12.77
N VAL A 42 -4.75 -16.73 -12.33
CA VAL A 42 -4.73 -16.36 -10.91
C VAL A 42 -6.10 -15.84 -10.47
N ARG A 43 -6.86 -15.21 -11.36
CA ARG A 43 -8.24 -14.74 -11.08
C ARG A 43 -9.22 -15.90 -10.88
N ASP A 44 -9.06 -17.01 -11.60
CA ASP A 44 -9.84 -18.22 -11.32
C ASP A 44 -9.50 -18.82 -9.95
N ALA A 45 -8.24 -18.74 -9.52
CA ALA A 45 -7.82 -19.26 -8.22
C ALA A 45 -8.21 -18.35 -7.03
N VAL A 46 -8.28 -17.03 -7.24
CA VAL A 46 -8.54 -16.03 -6.20
C VAL A 46 -9.82 -15.27 -6.55
N THR A 47 -10.95 -15.79 -6.05
CA THR A 47 -12.25 -15.17 -6.24
C THR A 47 -12.47 -13.99 -5.28
N PRO A 48 -13.10 -12.90 -5.75
CA PRO A 48 -13.41 -11.75 -4.91
C PRO A 48 -14.60 -12.05 -3.99
N SER A 49 -14.58 -11.50 -2.77
CA SER A 49 -15.70 -11.55 -1.84
C SER A 49 -16.60 -10.33 -2.01
N PHE A 50 -17.91 -10.57 -1.98
CA PHE A 50 -18.93 -9.55 -2.19
C PHE A 50 -19.79 -9.38 -0.95
N PHE A 51 -19.90 -8.15 -0.48
CA PHE A 51 -20.75 -7.77 0.64
C PHE A 51 -21.85 -6.85 0.10
N PRO A 52 -23.01 -7.40 -0.33
CA PRO A 52 -24.06 -6.63 -1.01
C PRO A 52 -24.91 -5.79 -0.05
N ASN A 53 -24.90 -6.12 1.24
CA ASN A 53 -25.69 -5.44 2.26
C ASN A 53 -24.81 -4.54 3.12
N LEU A 54 -25.44 -3.60 3.82
CA LEU A 54 -24.79 -2.80 4.86
C LEU A 54 -24.17 -3.73 5.92
N THR A 55 -22.87 -3.60 6.15
CA THR A 55 -22.22 -4.38 7.20
C THR A 55 -22.29 -3.65 8.53
N TYR A 56 -23.00 -4.26 9.47
CA TYR A 56 -23.08 -3.81 10.85
C TYR A 56 -21.97 -4.48 11.66
N PHE A 57 -21.31 -3.70 12.50
CA PHE A 57 -20.31 -4.22 13.42
C PHE A 57 -20.93 -4.36 14.80
N GLU A 58 -20.57 -5.41 15.53
CA GLU A 58 -20.99 -5.60 16.91
C GLU A 58 -20.26 -4.62 17.84
N ASN A 59 -20.89 -4.34 18.98
CA ASN A 59 -20.29 -3.55 20.03
C ASN A 59 -19.22 -4.39 20.72
N GLU A 60 -17.97 -3.96 20.67
CA GLU A 60 -16.92 -4.59 21.46
C GLU A 60 -16.71 -3.76 22.73
N THR A 61 -16.72 -4.42 23.89
CA THR A 61 -16.25 -3.81 25.12
C THR A 61 -14.76 -3.52 24.97
N ILE A 62 -14.35 -2.29 25.29
CA ILE A 62 -12.91 -1.94 25.33
C ILE A 62 -12.21 -2.68 26.49
N VAL A 63 -13.01 -3.21 27.42
CA VAL A 63 -12.60 -4.06 28.53
C VAL A 63 -12.39 -5.48 28.01
N THR A 64 -11.29 -6.10 28.46
CA THR A 64 -10.97 -7.55 28.42
C THR A 64 -10.12 -8.11 27.27
N HIS A 65 -8.97 -7.52 27.00
CA HIS A 65 -7.83 -8.34 26.58
C HIS A 65 -6.56 -7.99 27.35
N PRO A 66 -6.40 -8.56 28.57
CA PRO A 66 -5.14 -8.49 29.32
C PRO A 66 -3.93 -9.06 28.55
N SER A 67 -4.17 -9.78 27.44
CA SER A 67 -3.16 -10.27 26.50
C SER A 67 -2.38 -9.17 25.76
N PHE A 68 -2.84 -7.91 25.79
CA PHE A 68 -2.15 -6.80 25.11
C PHE A 68 -1.05 -6.14 25.93
N PHE A 69 -1.01 -6.38 27.24
CA PHE A 69 0.11 -6.00 28.09
C PHE A 69 1.05 -7.21 28.24
N PRO A 70 2.36 -7.04 28.04
CA PRO A 70 3.32 -8.10 28.34
C PRO A 70 3.37 -8.37 29.84
N LYS A 71 3.95 -9.54 30.18
CA LYS A 71 3.96 -10.07 31.55
C LYS A 71 4.63 -9.14 32.55
N ASP A 72 5.67 -8.44 32.13
CA ASP A 72 6.40 -7.46 32.93
C ASP A 72 6.49 -6.13 32.16
N GLY A 73 6.17 -5.02 32.82
CA GLY A 73 6.21 -3.72 32.17
C GLY A 73 6.12 -2.51 33.09
N ILE A 74 6.57 -1.37 32.58
CA ILE A 74 6.50 -0.07 33.26
C ILE A 74 5.47 0.80 32.54
N ILE A 75 4.54 1.37 33.31
CA ILE A 75 3.65 2.45 32.86
C ILE A 75 4.23 3.75 33.39
N GLY A 76 4.66 4.61 32.47
CA GLY A 76 5.22 5.92 32.75
C GLY A 76 4.15 7.01 32.83
N TYR A 77 4.40 8.06 33.59
CA TYR A 77 3.61 9.29 33.50
C TYR A 77 4.45 10.55 33.74
N ALA A 78 4.05 11.67 33.14
CA ALA A 78 4.70 12.97 33.32
C ALA A 78 3.66 14.11 33.25
N PRO A 79 3.83 15.23 33.99
CA PRO A 79 4.78 15.43 35.08
C PRO A 79 4.35 14.67 36.36
N ALA A 80 5.29 14.34 37.25
CA ALA A 80 5.03 13.73 38.54
C ALA A 80 4.63 14.77 39.60
N SER A 81 3.40 15.28 39.51
CA SER A 81 2.75 16.12 40.53
C SER A 81 1.87 15.28 41.46
N ASN A 82 1.53 15.78 42.65
CA ASN A 82 0.62 15.09 43.56
C ASN A 82 -0.69 14.69 42.87
N ALA A 83 -1.30 15.61 42.10
CA ALA A 83 -2.54 15.33 41.39
C ALA A 83 -2.40 14.22 40.34
N THR A 84 -1.36 14.28 39.51
CA THR A 84 -1.12 13.26 38.47
C THR A 84 -0.74 11.91 39.06
N THR A 85 -0.04 11.88 40.20
CA THR A 85 0.29 10.65 40.93
C THR A 85 -0.99 10.00 41.49
N ASP A 86 -1.90 10.81 42.05
CA ASP A 86 -3.20 10.34 42.53
C ASP A 86 -4.07 9.82 41.39
N VAL A 87 -4.11 10.51 40.24
CA VAL A 87 -4.83 10.01 39.05
C VAL A 87 -4.23 8.69 38.58
N MET A 88 -2.91 8.59 38.49
CA MET A 88 -2.25 7.38 38.00
C MET A 88 -2.32 6.21 38.99
N SER A 89 -2.46 6.46 40.29
CA SER A 89 -2.74 5.41 41.28
C SER A 89 -4.13 4.81 41.06
N HIS A 90 -5.14 5.64 40.77
CA HIS A 90 -6.47 5.18 40.36
C HIS A 90 -6.44 4.38 39.05
N VAL A 91 -5.69 4.86 38.05
CA VAL A 91 -5.48 4.10 36.79
C VAL A 91 -4.88 2.73 37.09
N PHE A 92 -3.84 2.68 37.94
CA PHE A 92 -3.18 1.44 38.30
C PHE A 92 -4.11 0.47 39.05
N LEU A 93 -4.93 0.96 39.97
CA LEU A 93 -5.93 0.15 40.67
C LEU A 93 -6.97 -0.44 39.72
N LEU A 94 -7.53 0.38 38.81
CA LEU A 94 -8.49 -0.09 37.80
C LEU A 94 -7.87 -1.10 36.85
N LEU A 95 -6.61 -0.89 36.49
CA LEU A 95 -5.85 -1.81 35.65
C LEU A 95 -5.64 -3.15 36.36
N MET A 96 -5.16 -3.15 37.61
CA MET A 96 -4.92 -4.36 38.38
C MET A 96 -6.21 -5.16 38.66
N ARG A 97 -7.35 -4.50 38.85
CA ARG A 97 -8.65 -5.18 39.03
C ARG A 97 -9.05 -6.03 37.82
N ASN A 98 -8.68 -5.57 36.62
CA ASN A 98 -9.11 -6.16 35.36
C ASN A 98 -8.05 -7.10 34.74
N MET A 99 -6.91 -7.31 35.41
CA MET A 99 -5.76 -8.05 34.89
C MET A 99 -5.51 -9.37 35.65
N PRO A 100 -4.99 -10.40 34.99
CA PRO A 100 -4.67 -11.66 35.66
C PRO A 100 -3.52 -11.45 36.66
N PRO A 101 -3.51 -12.20 37.79
CA PRO A 101 -2.52 -12.03 38.87
C PRO A 101 -1.08 -12.40 38.49
N SER A 102 -0.84 -12.85 37.26
CA SER A 102 0.47 -13.26 36.73
C SER A 102 1.26 -12.14 36.05
N GLN A 103 0.72 -10.92 35.96
CA GLN A 103 1.37 -9.78 35.34
C GLN A 103 1.93 -8.82 36.40
N ASN A 104 3.21 -8.46 36.28
CA ASN A 104 3.87 -7.52 37.18
C ASN A 104 4.08 -6.17 36.46
N LEU A 105 3.16 -5.24 36.69
CA LEU A 105 3.25 -3.88 36.16
C LEU A 105 3.71 -2.92 37.25
N SER A 106 4.59 -1.99 36.88
CA SER A 106 5.08 -0.95 37.79
C SER A 106 4.77 0.43 37.25
N LEU A 107 4.52 1.37 38.16
CA LEU A 107 4.23 2.76 37.82
C LEU A 107 5.50 3.61 38.03
N LYS A 108 5.88 4.42 37.04
CA LYS A 108 7.03 5.33 37.12
C LYS A 108 6.64 6.77 36.75
N GLY A 109 6.88 7.71 37.64
CA GLY A 109 6.69 9.14 37.39
C GLY A 109 7.96 9.80 36.87
N PHE A 110 7.82 10.76 35.96
CA PHE A 110 8.89 11.60 35.42
C PHE A 110 8.60 13.07 35.70
N THR A 111 9.65 13.88 35.88
CA THR A 111 9.46 15.31 36.18
C THR A 111 9.06 16.11 34.95
N THR A 112 9.58 15.73 33.77
CA THR A 112 9.33 16.40 32.50
C THR A 112 9.05 15.41 31.38
N GLU A 113 8.35 15.86 30.34
CA GLU A 113 8.08 15.05 29.14
C GLU A 113 9.37 14.59 28.46
N LYS A 114 10.37 15.48 28.35
CA LYS A 114 11.66 15.14 27.71
C LYS A 114 12.39 14.00 28.43
N GLU A 115 12.40 14.02 29.76
CA GLU A 115 12.98 12.96 30.59
C GLU A 115 12.27 11.61 30.36
N SER A 116 10.95 11.65 30.21
CA SER A 116 10.17 10.43 29.94
C SER A 116 10.48 9.84 28.56
N VAL A 117 10.73 10.68 27.56
CA VAL A 117 11.08 10.24 26.20
C VAL A 117 12.51 9.70 26.14
N THR A 118 13.48 10.35 26.78
CA THR A 118 14.86 9.84 26.84
C THR A 118 14.91 8.49 27.56
N PHE A 119 14.17 8.35 28.67
CA PHE A 119 14.09 7.08 29.38
C PHE A 119 13.39 5.99 28.55
N TYR A 120 12.43 6.37 27.70
CA TYR A 120 11.79 5.48 26.75
C TYR A 120 12.76 4.95 25.69
N GLU A 121 13.60 5.81 25.14
CA GLU A 121 14.63 5.44 24.16
C GLU A 121 15.67 4.48 24.75
N ASP A 122 16.04 4.66 26.03
CA ASP A 122 17.00 3.80 26.72
C ASP A 122 16.42 2.42 27.13
N ASN A 123 15.11 2.34 27.40
CA ASN A 123 14.46 1.14 27.97
C ASN A 123 13.22 0.68 27.18
N VAL A 124 13.34 0.67 25.85
CA VAL A 124 12.23 0.37 24.93
C VAL A 124 11.51 -0.95 25.28
N SER A 125 12.25 -2.01 25.67
CA SER A 125 11.69 -3.35 25.92
C SER A 125 10.78 -3.44 27.14
N HIS A 126 10.95 -2.56 28.14
CA HIS A 126 10.25 -2.67 29.42
C HIS A 126 9.12 -1.66 29.58
N ILE A 127 9.13 -0.55 28.84
CA ILE A 127 8.08 0.48 28.94
C ILE A 127 6.92 0.14 28.00
N GLN A 128 5.72 0.13 28.57
CA GLN A 128 4.48 -0.13 27.83
C GLN A 128 3.86 1.14 27.29
N HIS A 129 3.59 2.09 28.17
CA HIS A 129 2.93 3.34 27.80
C HIS A 129 3.43 4.45 28.69
N ILE A 130 3.55 5.65 28.14
CA ILE A 130 3.80 6.87 28.91
C ILE A 130 2.62 7.80 28.73
N VAL A 131 2.03 8.25 29.83
CA VAL A 131 0.92 9.22 29.84
C VAL A 131 1.46 10.60 30.20
N VAL A 132 1.38 11.54 29.28
CA VAL A 132 1.81 12.93 29.48
C VAL A 132 0.57 13.79 29.71
N PHE A 133 0.44 14.36 30.90
CA PHE A 133 -0.67 15.24 31.27
C PHE A 133 -0.33 16.71 30.98
N HIS A 134 -1.26 17.42 30.34
CA HIS A 134 -1.14 18.84 30.02
C HIS A 134 -2.22 19.61 30.80
N GLY A 135 -1.84 20.26 31.90
CA GLY A 135 -2.73 21.16 32.67
C GLY A 135 -3.54 20.51 33.79
N VAL A 136 -3.07 19.40 34.37
CA VAL A 136 -3.67 18.80 35.58
C VAL A 136 -3.05 19.45 36.81
N ASP A 137 -3.64 20.55 37.27
CA ASP A 137 -3.15 21.29 38.44
C ASP A 137 -3.91 20.93 39.73
N SER A 138 -3.17 20.72 40.81
CA SER A 138 -3.74 20.44 42.15
C SER A 138 -4.53 21.61 42.75
N LYS A 139 -4.45 22.83 42.18
CA LYS A 139 -4.94 24.06 42.82
C LYS A 139 -6.44 24.29 42.76
N SER A 140 -7.15 23.71 41.78
CA SER A 140 -8.60 23.91 41.63
C SER A 140 -9.38 22.67 42.06
N ASN A 141 -10.46 22.86 42.85
CA ASN A 141 -11.35 21.79 43.30
C ASN A 141 -12.46 21.48 42.29
N LEU A 142 -12.62 22.33 41.26
CA LEU A 142 -13.61 22.17 40.21
C LEU A 142 -13.03 21.34 39.06
N MET A 143 -13.85 20.45 38.50
CA MET A 143 -13.48 19.70 37.31
C MET A 143 -13.27 20.67 36.13
N PRO A 144 -12.10 20.66 35.48
CA PRO A 144 -11.83 21.52 34.35
C PRO A 144 -12.68 21.10 33.14
N LYS A 145 -13.16 22.08 32.36
CA LYS A 145 -13.97 21.83 31.15
C LYS A 145 -13.19 21.11 30.04
N LYS A 146 -11.87 21.18 30.08
CA LYS A 146 -10.97 20.57 29.10
C LYS A 146 -9.74 20.03 29.81
N VAL A 147 -9.46 18.75 29.62
CA VAL A 147 -8.21 18.11 30.03
C VAL A 147 -7.52 17.60 28.78
N SER A 148 -6.24 17.90 28.64
CA SER A 148 -5.42 17.40 27.55
C SER A 148 -4.38 16.43 28.10
N PHE A 149 -4.24 15.28 27.46
CA PHE A 149 -3.18 14.33 27.74
C PHE A 149 -2.74 13.66 26.44
N SER A 150 -1.49 13.22 26.41
CA SER A 150 -0.90 12.46 25.31
C SER A 150 -0.53 11.06 25.81
N ILE A 151 -0.85 10.03 25.03
CA ILE A 151 -0.41 8.65 25.31
C ILE A 151 0.67 8.31 24.31
N LEU A 152 1.85 7.96 24.82
CA LEU A 152 2.94 7.38 24.05
C LEU A 152 2.93 5.86 24.26
N PRO A 153 2.50 5.05 23.28
CA PRO A 153 2.51 3.60 23.41
C PRO A 153 3.84 2.99 22.99
N HIS A 154 4.07 1.76 23.47
CA HIS A 154 5.22 0.94 23.12
C HIS A 154 5.21 0.60 21.62
N LEU A 155 6.27 1.02 20.94
CA LEU A 155 6.50 0.81 19.52
C LEU A 155 7.18 -0.55 19.30
N ARG A 156 6.42 -1.65 19.41
CA ARG A 156 6.94 -3.00 19.10
C ARG A 156 7.34 -3.14 17.62
N ASN A 157 6.67 -2.41 16.71
CA ASN A 157 6.94 -2.39 15.26
C ASN A 157 6.76 -0.97 14.68
N LYS A 158 7.63 -0.58 13.73
CA LYS A 158 7.69 0.75 13.08
C LYS A 158 6.51 1.10 12.14
N PHE A 159 5.52 0.22 11.98
CA PHE A 159 4.42 0.39 11.02
C PHE A 159 3.20 1.12 11.59
N TRP A 160 3.39 2.19 12.38
CA TRP A 160 2.28 3.02 12.86
C TRP A 160 2.48 4.49 12.49
N TYR A 161 1.88 4.86 11.36
CA TYR A 161 1.94 6.20 10.80
C TYR A 161 0.68 6.98 11.22
N THR A 162 0.76 7.70 12.34
CA THR A 162 -0.33 8.55 12.85
C THR A 162 -0.46 9.87 12.08
N ASN A 163 0.57 10.26 11.32
CA ASN A 163 0.57 11.44 10.46
C ASN A 163 -0.30 11.27 9.19
N LEU A 164 -0.65 10.05 8.81
CA LEU A 164 -1.44 9.75 7.61
C LEU A 164 -2.83 9.28 8.00
N MET A 165 -3.82 10.16 7.78
CA MET A 165 -5.24 9.81 7.95
C MET A 165 -5.65 8.66 7.00
N TYR A 166 -5.13 8.68 5.76
CA TYR A 166 -5.31 7.64 4.73
C TYR A 166 -3.97 7.39 4.00
N PRO A 167 -3.19 6.35 4.34
CA PRO A 167 -1.96 6.02 3.63
C PRO A 167 -2.29 5.37 2.29
N PHE A 168 -1.43 5.60 1.30
CA PHE A 168 -1.65 5.23 -0.10
C PHE A 168 -1.66 3.71 -0.38
N LEU A 169 -1.24 2.87 0.57
CA LEU A 169 -1.04 1.41 0.38
C LEU A 169 -1.70 0.53 1.47
N ASP A 170 -2.40 1.11 2.43
CA ASP A 170 -3.00 0.35 3.54
C ASP A 170 -4.50 0.12 3.26
N ASN A 171 -4.79 -0.80 2.34
CA ASN A 171 -6.19 -1.18 2.00
C ASN A 171 -6.86 -2.04 3.07
N LYS A 172 -6.20 -2.29 4.20
CA LYS A 172 -6.77 -3.07 5.30
C LYS A 172 -7.40 -2.12 6.31
N MET A 173 -8.54 -1.54 5.97
CA MET A 173 -9.35 -0.75 6.92
C MET A 173 -9.57 -1.50 8.24
N PHE A 174 -9.69 -2.83 8.17
CA PHE A 174 -9.86 -3.70 9.33
C PHE A 174 -8.62 -3.84 10.23
N GLU A 175 -7.40 -3.76 9.69
CA GLU A 175 -6.17 -3.88 10.51
C GLU A 175 -5.92 -2.62 11.37
N ARG A 176 -6.42 -1.45 10.98
CA ARG A 176 -6.19 -0.20 11.76
C ARG A 176 -6.90 -0.20 13.11
N ARG A 177 -8.13 -0.72 13.19
CA ARG A 177 -8.84 -0.94 14.47
C ARG A 177 -8.01 -1.85 15.37
N GLN A 178 -7.47 -2.92 14.78
CA GLN A 178 -6.59 -3.83 15.50
C GLN A 178 -5.34 -3.11 16.03
N ILE A 179 -4.78 -2.10 15.37
CA ILE A 179 -3.57 -1.43 15.88
C ILE A 179 -3.82 -0.68 17.21
N TYR A 180 -4.90 0.10 17.32
CA TYR A 180 -5.20 0.86 18.54
C TYR A 180 -5.66 -0.04 19.68
N THR A 181 -6.43 -1.10 19.37
CA THR A 181 -6.86 -2.10 20.35
C THR A 181 -5.71 -3.02 20.77
N ASN A 182 -4.92 -3.54 19.82
CA ASN A 182 -3.79 -4.45 20.10
C ASN A 182 -2.66 -3.78 20.89
N ARG A 183 -2.53 -2.46 20.77
CA ARG A 183 -1.57 -1.66 21.56
C ARG A 183 -2.16 -1.15 22.87
N ALA A 184 -3.37 -1.58 23.26
CA ALA A 184 -4.06 -1.16 24.48
C ALA A 184 -4.21 0.37 24.65
N VAL A 185 -4.11 1.16 23.57
CA VAL A 185 -4.19 2.63 23.65
C VAL A 185 -5.60 3.08 24.02
N LEU A 186 -6.61 2.49 23.37
CA LEU A 186 -8.03 2.79 23.66
C LEU A 186 -8.40 2.40 25.09
N TYR A 187 -7.86 1.28 25.57
CA TYR A 187 -8.08 0.81 26.92
C TYR A 187 -7.45 1.73 27.97
N LEU A 188 -6.18 2.11 27.77
CA LEU A 188 -5.52 3.08 28.66
C LEU A 188 -6.23 4.44 28.63
N GLN A 189 -6.71 4.88 27.46
CA GLN A 189 -7.48 6.11 27.32
C GLN A 189 -8.79 6.05 28.12
N SER A 190 -9.52 4.94 28.10
CA SER A 190 -10.73 4.77 28.92
C SER A 190 -10.41 4.74 30.42
N LEU A 191 -9.32 4.08 30.82
CA LEU A 191 -8.91 4.01 32.23
C LEU A 191 -8.46 5.37 32.75
N VAL A 192 -7.69 6.13 31.98
CA VAL A 192 -7.27 7.50 32.33
C VAL A 192 -8.50 8.40 32.42
N GLY A 193 -9.46 8.28 31.50
CA GLY A 193 -10.72 9.03 31.56
C GLY A 193 -11.54 8.73 32.82
N GLU A 194 -11.70 7.45 33.17
CA GLU A 194 -12.38 7.02 34.39
C GLU A 194 -11.65 7.49 35.66
N ALA A 195 -10.32 7.33 35.71
CA ALA A 195 -9.50 7.76 36.85
C ALA A 195 -9.55 9.28 37.05
N LEU A 196 -9.51 10.05 35.96
CA LEU A 196 -9.68 11.50 36.00
C LEU A 196 -11.06 11.88 36.56
N ALA A 197 -12.13 11.25 36.08
CA ALA A 197 -13.47 11.48 36.61
C ALA A 197 -13.58 11.15 38.11
N ARG A 198 -13.02 10.01 38.54
CA ARG A 198 -12.97 9.61 39.96
C ARG A 198 -12.19 10.62 40.81
N TYR A 199 -11.02 11.06 40.35
CA TYR A 199 -10.17 12.04 41.05
C TYR A 199 -10.92 13.36 41.35
N TRP A 200 -11.59 13.95 40.36
CA TRP A 200 -12.35 15.19 40.60
C TRP A 200 -13.62 14.98 41.42
N THR A 201 -14.18 13.78 41.38
CA THR A 201 -15.37 13.43 42.17
C THR A 201 -15.03 13.29 43.65
N GLU A 202 -13.92 12.62 43.96
CA GLU A 202 -13.36 12.54 45.30
C GLU A 202 -12.99 13.93 45.82
N LYS A 203 -12.36 14.77 44.99
CA LYS A 203 -12.01 16.15 45.33
C LYS A 203 -13.24 17.03 45.60
N ALA A 204 -14.38 16.71 45.01
CA ALA A 204 -15.66 17.35 45.26
C ALA A 204 -16.39 16.79 46.50
N GLY A 205 -15.79 15.84 47.24
CA GLY A 205 -16.36 15.21 48.43
C GLY A 205 -17.46 14.19 48.13
N ARG A 206 -17.49 13.63 46.92
CA ARG A 206 -18.45 12.59 46.51
C ARG A 206 -17.75 11.24 46.39
N ASN A 207 -18.51 10.16 46.61
CA ASN A 207 -17.97 8.80 46.53
C ASN A 207 -17.53 8.48 45.08
N PRO A 208 -16.27 8.10 44.84
CA PRO A 208 -15.74 7.85 43.49
C PRO A 208 -16.40 6.63 42.82
N ASP A 209 -16.87 5.65 43.60
CA ASP A 209 -17.54 4.45 43.07
C ASP A 209 -18.99 4.69 42.63
N SER A 210 -19.53 5.89 42.85
CA SER A 210 -20.86 6.26 42.34
C SER A 210 -20.90 6.46 40.83
N ILE A 211 -19.73 6.53 40.18
CA ILE A 211 -19.59 6.80 38.75
C ILE A 211 -19.13 5.52 38.04
N GLY A 212 -20.05 4.90 37.30
CA GLY A 212 -19.76 3.81 36.37
C GLY A 212 -19.75 4.31 34.94
N PHE A 213 -18.71 3.96 34.17
CA PHE A 213 -18.66 4.19 32.73
C PHE A 213 -18.62 2.87 31.99
N GLU A 214 -19.56 2.68 31.07
CA GLU A 214 -19.50 1.58 30.11
C GLU A 214 -19.03 2.14 28.77
N VAL A 215 -17.82 1.75 28.36
CA VAL A 215 -17.22 2.23 27.13
C VAL A 215 -17.19 1.09 26.10
N TYR A 216 -17.92 1.32 25.01
CA TYR A 216 -17.98 0.40 23.87
C TYR A 216 -17.32 1.03 22.65
N SER A 217 -16.62 0.20 21.88
CA SER A 217 -16.12 0.58 20.56
C SER A 217 -16.98 -0.08 19.50
N LYS A 218 -17.47 0.74 18.56
CA LYS A 218 -18.25 0.28 17.41
C LYS A 218 -17.75 0.98 16.16
N SER A 219 -17.38 0.19 15.15
CA SER A 219 -17.10 0.74 13.82
C SER A 219 -18.38 1.28 13.19
N PHE A 220 -18.26 2.35 12.40
CA PHE A 220 -19.37 2.82 11.57
C PHE A 220 -19.81 1.75 10.58
N VAL A 221 -21.10 1.75 10.24
CA VAL A 221 -21.69 0.83 9.26
C VAL A 221 -20.97 1.00 7.92
N CYS A 222 -20.52 -0.10 7.30
CA CYS A 222 -19.89 -0.03 5.99
C CYS A 222 -20.96 -0.15 4.88
N PRO A 223 -20.92 0.69 3.83
CA PRO A 223 -21.73 0.49 2.64
C PRO A 223 -21.34 -0.83 1.93
N PRO A 224 -22.17 -1.33 0.99
CA PRO A 224 -21.83 -2.50 0.20
C PRO A 224 -20.46 -2.35 -0.47
N TYR A 225 -19.59 -3.34 -0.30
CA TYR A 225 -18.22 -3.31 -0.81
C TYR A 225 -17.81 -4.66 -1.40
N ARG A 226 -16.76 -4.61 -2.23
CA ARG A 226 -16.10 -5.79 -2.80
C ARG A 226 -14.68 -5.83 -2.29
N GLU A 227 -14.30 -6.95 -1.70
CA GLU A 227 -12.93 -7.22 -1.31
C GLU A 227 -12.27 -8.08 -2.37
N ASP A 228 -11.18 -7.57 -2.94
CA ASP A 228 -10.47 -8.20 -4.04
C ASP A 228 -8.96 -8.11 -3.81
N LEU A 229 -8.36 -9.21 -3.34
CA LEU A 229 -6.92 -9.28 -3.10
C LEU A 229 -6.12 -9.19 -4.40
N LEU A 230 -6.66 -9.76 -5.48
CA LEU A 230 -5.99 -9.75 -6.79
C LEU A 230 -5.92 -8.33 -7.34
N ALA A 231 -6.98 -7.53 -7.19
CA ALA A 231 -6.97 -6.13 -7.62
C ALA A 231 -5.84 -5.32 -6.95
N ASN A 232 -5.57 -5.54 -5.65
CA ASN A 232 -4.47 -4.89 -4.93
C ASN A 232 -3.09 -5.29 -5.46
N LEU A 233 -2.90 -6.60 -5.74
CA LEU A 233 -1.66 -7.11 -6.32
C LEU A 233 -1.44 -6.54 -7.73
N VAL A 234 -2.49 -6.54 -8.56
CA VAL A 234 -2.43 -5.96 -9.90
C VAL A 234 -2.11 -4.47 -9.82
N GLN A 235 -2.73 -3.71 -8.93
CA GLN A 235 -2.47 -2.27 -8.80
C GLN A 235 -1.00 -1.95 -8.51
N SER A 236 -0.32 -2.76 -7.69
CA SER A 236 1.09 -2.55 -7.33
C SER A 236 2.08 -3.18 -8.30
N GLN A 237 1.76 -4.34 -8.90
CA GLN A 237 2.71 -5.15 -9.68
C GLN A 237 2.49 -5.09 -11.20
N LEU A 238 1.40 -4.51 -11.69
CA LEU A 238 1.09 -4.43 -13.13
C LEU A 238 2.22 -3.78 -13.96
N PRO A 239 2.90 -2.71 -13.53
CA PRO A 239 3.99 -2.13 -14.32
C PRO A 239 5.15 -3.11 -14.52
N LEU A 240 5.57 -3.78 -13.45
CA LEU A 240 6.65 -4.78 -13.51
C LEU A 240 6.25 -5.94 -14.42
N TYR A 241 4.99 -6.36 -14.31
CA TYR A 241 4.41 -7.40 -15.16
C TYR A 241 4.48 -7.08 -16.65
N LEU A 242 4.09 -5.86 -17.04
CA LEU A 242 4.17 -5.41 -18.43
C LEU A 242 5.61 -5.32 -18.92
N ILE A 243 6.54 -4.83 -18.10
CA ILE A 243 7.97 -4.77 -18.46
C ILE A 243 8.50 -6.18 -18.76
N LEU A 244 8.20 -7.15 -17.90
CA LEU A 244 8.71 -8.52 -18.05
C LEU A 244 8.15 -9.20 -19.30
N SER A 245 6.88 -8.93 -19.63
CA SER A 245 6.24 -9.44 -20.85
C SER A 245 6.89 -8.91 -22.13
N PHE A 246 7.05 -7.58 -22.23
CA PHE A 246 7.56 -6.95 -23.46
C PHE A 246 9.09 -6.90 -23.56
N MET A 247 9.81 -7.44 -22.58
CA MET A 247 11.28 -7.43 -22.56
C MET A 247 11.88 -8.05 -23.82
N LEU A 248 11.40 -9.22 -24.25
CA LEU A 248 11.94 -9.89 -25.43
C LEU A 248 11.68 -9.08 -26.71
N SER A 249 10.50 -8.46 -26.85
CA SER A 249 10.20 -7.61 -28.00
C SER A 249 11.17 -6.42 -28.09
N VAL A 250 11.52 -5.81 -26.95
CA VAL A 250 12.53 -4.73 -26.91
C VAL A 250 13.92 -5.25 -27.30
N VAL A 251 14.34 -6.38 -26.74
CA VAL A 251 15.68 -6.95 -27.02
C VAL A 251 15.82 -7.37 -28.48
N ILE A 252 14.80 -8.00 -29.05
CA ILE A 252 14.81 -8.44 -30.46
C ILE A 252 14.73 -7.22 -31.39
N GLY A 253 13.86 -6.26 -31.10
CA GLY A 253 13.73 -5.02 -31.86
C GLY A 253 15.03 -4.22 -31.90
N THR A 254 15.65 -3.97 -30.74
CA THR A 254 16.95 -3.29 -30.64
C THR A 254 18.05 -4.07 -31.36
N LYS A 255 18.13 -5.39 -31.15
CA LYS A 255 19.11 -6.26 -31.82
C LYS A 255 19.02 -6.15 -33.33
N ASN A 256 17.83 -6.19 -33.91
CA ASN A 256 17.67 -6.09 -35.35
C ASN A 256 18.20 -4.74 -35.89
N ILE A 257 17.86 -3.63 -35.23
CA ILE A 257 18.35 -2.29 -35.63
C ILE A 257 19.88 -2.20 -35.48
N VAL A 258 20.45 -2.70 -34.38
CA VAL A 258 21.90 -2.69 -34.15
C VAL A 258 22.63 -3.57 -35.16
N THR A 259 22.12 -4.77 -35.47
CA THR A 259 22.76 -5.66 -36.47
C THR A 259 22.76 -5.06 -37.88
N GLU A 260 21.77 -4.23 -38.23
CA GLU A 260 21.81 -3.49 -39.50
C GLU A 260 22.85 -2.37 -39.50
N LYS A 261 23.08 -1.74 -38.35
CA LYS A 261 24.12 -0.72 -38.18
C LYS A 261 25.53 -1.33 -38.24
N GLU A 262 25.75 -2.42 -37.51
CA GLU A 262 27.01 -3.17 -37.48
C GLU A 262 27.44 -3.61 -38.89
N LYS A 263 26.48 -4.12 -39.68
CA LYS A 263 26.70 -4.52 -41.08
C LYS A 263 26.76 -3.35 -42.07
N LYS A 264 26.66 -2.10 -41.60
CA LYS A 264 26.60 -0.88 -42.41
C LYS A 264 25.51 -0.89 -43.48
N LEU A 265 24.44 -1.67 -43.27
CA LEU A 265 23.32 -1.78 -44.21
C LEU A 265 22.57 -0.45 -44.32
N LYS A 266 22.47 0.31 -43.21
CA LYS A 266 21.88 1.65 -43.21
C LYS A 266 22.60 2.61 -44.16
N GLU A 267 23.93 2.65 -44.11
CA GLU A 267 24.73 3.53 -44.97
C GLU A 267 24.69 3.06 -46.43
N SER A 268 24.71 1.74 -46.67
CA SER A 268 24.52 1.18 -48.01
C SER A 268 23.16 1.59 -48.61
N MET A 269 22.07 1.51 -47.84
CA MET A 269 20.74 1.97 -48.28
C MET A 269 20.72 3.47 -48.55
N LYS A 270 21.43 4.28 -47.75
CA LYS A 270 21.55 5.72 -47.96
C LYS A 270 22.28 6.04 -49.27
N LEU A 271 23.33 5.29 -49.62
CA LEU A 271 24.02 5.41 -50.91
C LEU A 271 23.13 5.04 -52.10
N MET A 272 22.17 4.13 -51.91
CA MET A 272 21.16 3.76 -52.92
C MET A 272 20.03 4.81 -53.07
N GLY A 273 20.07 5.92 -52.32
CA GLY A 273 19.10 7.02 -52.41
C GLY A 273 17.91 6.92 -51.45
N LEU A 274 17.96 6.04 -50.43
CA LEU A 274 16.94 6.04 -49.36
C LEU A 274 17.19 7.17 -48.35
N THR A 275 16.10 7.80 -47.92
CA THR A 275 16.15 8.84 -46.89
C THR A 275 16.28 8.23 -45.48
N SER A 276 16.98 8.91 -44.57
CA SER A 276 17.11 8.44 -43.19
C SER A 276 15.78 8.47 -42.43
N THR A 277 14.86 9.35 -42.80
CA THR A 277 13.52 9.42 -42.23
C THR A 277 12.70 8.19 -42.60
N ALA A 278 12.73 7.76 -43.87
CA ALA A 278 12.08 6.52 -44.31
C ALA A 278 12.61 5.29 -43.56
N TYR A 279 13.92 5.24 -43.28
CA TYR A 279 14.52 4.17 -42.47
C TYR A 279 13.91 4.08 -41.06
N TRP A 280 13.93 5.17 -40.30
CA TRP A 280 13.40 5.17 -38.93
C TRP A 280 11.89 4.95 -38.89
N LEU A 281 11.15 5.57 -39.81
CA LEU A 281 9.70 5.41 -39.90
C LEU A 281 9.32 3.97 -40.28
N SER A 282 10.07 3.32 -41.16
CA SER A 282 9.82 1.91 -41.52
C SER A 282 10.01 0.97 -40.33
N TRP A 283 11.07 1.14 -39.53
CA TRP A 283 11.30 0.38 -38.31
C TRP A 283 10.20 0.63 -37.27
N TYR A 284 9.84 1.89 -37.04
CA TYR A 284 8.74 2.27 -36.16
C TYR A 284 7.42 1.59 -36.54
N LEU A 285 7.01 1.70 -37.81
CA LEU A 285 5.76 1.11 -38.30
C LEU A 285 5.78 -0.42 -38.22
N THR A 286 6.92 -1.05 -38.55
CA THR A 286 7.02 -2.52 -38.43
C THR A 286 6.84 -2.98 -37.00
N LEU A 287 7.52 -2.36 -36.02
CA LEU A 287 7.38 -2.71 -34.61
C LEU A 287 5.96 -2.43 -34.09
N LEU A 288 5.34 -1.33 -34.53
CA LEU A 288 3.98 -0.99 -34.14
C LEU A 288 2.96 -2.02 -34.65
N VAL A 289 3.07 -2.45 -35.91
CA VAL A 289 2.20 -3.49 -36.49
C VAL A 289 2.30 -4.82 -35.73
N TYR A 290 3.48 -5.17 -35.19
CA TYR A 290 3.66 -6.37 -34.37
C TYR A 290 3.13 -6.22 -32.94
N LEU A 291 3.26 -5.05 -32.32
CA LEU A 291 2.82 -4.82 -30.95
C LEU A 291 1.30 -4.65 -30.83
N VAL A 292 0.62 -4.09 -31.85
CA VAL A 292 -0.84 -3.83 -31.80
C VAL A 292 -1.67 -5.11 -31.55
N PRO A 293 -1.48 -6.23 -32.27
CA PRO A 293 -2.21 -7.48 -32.00
C PRO A 293 -1.96 -8.02 -30.60
N VAL A 294 -0.73 -7.90 -30.08
CA VAL A 294 -0.38 -8.33 -28.72
C VAL A 294 -1.11 -7.46 -27.69
N MET A 295 -1.12 -6.14 -27.87
CA MET A 295 -1.88 -5.24 -27.00
C MET A 295 -3.39 -5.52 -27.05
N ALA A 296 -3.93 -5.82 -28.23
CA ALA A 296 -5.32 -6.23 -28.37
C ALA A 296 -5.61 -7.52 -27.58
N MET A 297 -4.73 -8.53 -27.67
CA MET A 297 -4.82 -9.76 -26.88
C MET A 297 -4.82 -9.47 -25.37
N TYR A 298 -3.93 -8.61 -24.88
CA TYR A 298 -3.92 -8.17 -23.47
C TYR A 298 -5.24 -7.54 -23.04
N THR A 299 -5.81 -6.66 -23.86
CA THR A 299 -7.07 -5.99 -23.53
C THR A 299 -8.23 -6.96 -23.49
N MET A 300 -8.27 -7.92 -24.40
CA MET A 300 -9.28 -8.98 -24.42
C MET A 300 -9.16 -9.84 -23.15
N MET A 301 -7.96 -10.32 -22.82
CA MET A 301 -7.76 -11.18 -21.65
C MET A 301 -8.06 -10.49 -20.31
N PHE A 302 -7.75 -9.19 -20.17
CA PHE A 302 -7.92 -8.50 -18.90
C PHE A 302 -9.31 -7.89 -18.70
N SER A 303 -9.98 -7.50 -19.79
CA SER A 303 -11.28 -6.81 -19.73
C SER A 303 -12.46 -7.76 -19.90
N LEU A 304 -12.30 -8.88 -20.60
CA LEU A 304 -13.36 -9.87 -20.76
C LEU A 304 -13.42 -10.80 -19.54
N PRO A 305 -14.61 -11.27 -19.15
CA PRO A 305 -14.78 -12.30 -18.12
C PRO A 305 -14.36 -13.67 -18.69
N VAL A 306 -13.07 -13.88 -18.86
CA VAL A 306 -12.51 -15.18 -19.31
C VAL A 306 -12.53 -16.20 -18.18
N SER A 307 -12.40 -15.73 -16.94
CA SER A 307 -12.35 -16.54 -15.72
C SER A 307 -13.70 -16.51 -14.99
N SER A 308 -14.01 -17.60 -14.28
CA SER A 308 -15.18 -17.75 -13.40
C SER A 308 -15.26 -16.66 -12.32
N GLY A 309 -14.10 -16.12 -11.90
CA GLY A 309 -13.98 -14.99 -10.96
C GLY A 309 -14.29 -13.61 -11.57
N GLY A 310 -14.73 -13.55 -12.82
CA GLY A 310 -14.98 -12.31 -13.56
C GLY A 310 -13.70 -11.69 -14.17
N PRO A 311 -13.80 -10.48 -14.75
CA PRO A 311 -12.66 -9.82 -15.38
C PRO A 311 -11.59 -9.45 -14.35
N VAL A 312 -10.33 -9.46 -14.79
CA VAL A 312 -9.16 -9.05 -13.98
C VAL A 312 -9.27 -7.58 -13.59
N LEU A 313 -9.72 -6.73 -14.52
CA LEU A 313 -9.97 -5.32 -14.30
C LEU A 313 -11.48 -5.04 -14.30
N PHE A 314 -12.10 -5.07 -13.11
CA PHE A 314 -13.56 -5.06 -13.00
C PHE A 314 -14.24 -3.75 -13.44
N ASN A 315 -13.70 -2.59 -13.03
CA ASN A 315 -14.32 -1.28 -13.29
C ASN A 315 -13.68 -0.51 -14.45
N THR A 316 -12.76 -1.13 -15.20
CA THR A 316 -12.01 -0.44 -16.25
C THR A 316 -12.65 -0.65 -17.61
N ASN A 317 -12.86 0.44 -18.35
CA ASN A 317 -13.34 0.36 -19.73
C ASN A 317 -12.22 -0.18 -20.64
N GLY A 318 -12.45 -1.32 -21.31
CA GLY A 318 -11.41 -2.02 -22.09
C GLY A 318 -10.82 -1.20 -23.23
N SER A 319 -11.60 -0.29 -23.83
CA SER A 319 -11.13 0.63 -24.87
C SER A 319 -10.09 1.62 -24.35
N LEU A 320 -10.32 2.16 -23.15
CA LEU A 320 -9.40 3.09 -22.48
C LEU A 320 -8.10 2.36 -22.11
N PHE A 321 -8.20 1.12 -21.63
CA PHE A 321 -7.03 0.29 -21.35
C PHE A 321 -6.22 0.01 -22.63
N PHE A 322 -6.88 -0.26 -23.76
CA PHE A 322 -6.20 -0.41 -25.05
C PHE A 322 -5.44 0.84 -25.49
N VAL A 323 -6.05 2.02 -25.37
CA VAL A 323 -5.38 3.28 -25.71
C VAL A 323 -4.15 3.53 -24.84
N ILE A 324 -4.22 3.23 -23.53
CA ILE A 324 -3.06 3.34 -22.64
C ILE A 324 -1.93 2.39 -23.10
N LEU A 325 -2.27 1.16 -23.47
CA LEU A 325 -1.29 0.20 -23.98
C LEU A 325 -0.69 0.61 -25.33
N LEU A 326 -1.43 1.30 -26.20
CA LEU A 326 -0.90 1.87 -27.43
C LEU A 326 0.09 3.01 -27.16
N VAL A 327 -0.21 3.89 -26.20
CA VAL A 327 0.72 4.95 -25.77
C VAL A 327 1.98 4.34 -25.16
N TYR A 328 1.84 3.26 -24.38
CA TYR A 328 2.97 2.50 -23.86
C TYR A 328 3.81 1.88 -24.99
N ALA A 329 3.19 1.27 -25.99
CA ALA A 329 3.90 0.74 -27.16
C ALA A 329 4.66 1.84 -27.92
N HIS A 330 4.06 3.01 -28.10
CA HIS A 330 4.72 4.17 -28.71
C HIS A 330 5.99 4.55 -27.93
N ALA A 331 5.86 4.75 -26.61
CA ALA A 331 6.99 5.10 -25.75
C ALA A 331 8.10 4.05 -25.79
N LEU A 332 7.73 2.76 -25.80
CA LEU A 332 8.65 1.64 -25.84
C LEU A 332 9.44 1.57 -27.17
N ILE A 333 8.79 1.81 -28.31
CA ILE A 333 9.46 1.85 -29.62
C ILE A 333 10.42 3.05 -29.71
N THR A 334 10.00 4.24 -29.27
CA THR A 334 10.85 5.43 -29.28
C THR A 334 12.06 5.27 -28.36
N TYR A 335 11.86 4.67 -27.18
CA TYR A 335 12.93 4.38 -26.23
C TYR A 335 13.94 3.37 -26.80
N CYS A 336 13.45 2.27 -27.38
CA CYS A 336 14.26 1.27 -28.08
C CYS A 336 15.10 1.90 -29.21
N SER A 337 14.49 2.76 -30.02
CA SER A 337 15.17 3.45 -31.11
C SER A 337 16.26 4.41 -30.59
N MET A 338 15.97 5.15 -29.52
CA MET A 338 16.94 6.02 -28.85
C MET A 338 18.14 5.23 -28.33
N ILE A 339 17.91 4.16 -27.56
CA ILE A 339 18.99 3.32 -27.02
C ILE A 339 19.83 2.70 -28.14
N SER A 340 19.19 2.25 -29.23
CA SER A 340 19.92 1.73 -30.39
C SER A 340 20.88 2.77 -31.00
N THR A 341 20.57 4.07 -30.96
CA THR A 341 21.48 5.11 -31.48
C THR A 341 22.73 5.33 -30.64
N LEU A 342 22.68 5.01 -29.34
CA LEU A 342 23.84 5.15 -28.44
C LEU A 342 24.88 4.05 -28.65
N VAL A 343 24.47 2.91 -29.20
CA VAL A 343 25.38 1.79 -29.50
C VAL A 343 26.09 2.05 -30.83
N GLN A 344 27.40 2.35 -30.77
CA GLN A 344 28.24 2.75 -31.92
C GLN A 344 29.08 1.61 -32.53
N LYS A 345 28.94 0.37 -32.06
CA LYS A 345 29.64 -0.78 -32.62
C LYS A 345 28.92 -1.34 -33.84
#